data_AF-A0A1B6HEU0-F1
#
_entry.id   AF-A0A1B6HEU0-F1
#
_cell.length_a   1.000
_cell.length_b   1.000
_cell.length_c   1.000
_cell.angle_alpha   90.00
_cell.angle_beta   90.00
_cell.angle_gamma   90.00
#
_symmetry.space_group_name_H-M   'P 1'
#
loop_
_entity.id
_entity.type
_entity.pdbx_description
1 polymer ?
#
loop_
_entity_poly.entity_id
_entity_poly.type
_entity_poly.pdbx_seq_one_letter_code
_entity_poly.pdbx_strand_id
1 'polypeptide(L)'
;RKQTHSFCGYLVAMYRSENAGSSLGLASRVVTILCLCRAAGGAILQSASNERMYTYPRTGQYKYVAHISSKAGFCTASILNKDWVLTAAHCLYFREKQIGDRDVRILAGIVN
;
A
#
# COMPACT_ATOMS: atom_id res chain seq x y z
N ARG A 1 -21.81 -2.05 -15.94
CA ARG A 1 -21.41 -1.50 -14.63
C ARG A 1 -20.22 -0.59 -14.86
N LYS A 2 -20.40 0.73 -14.82
CA LYS A 2 -19.35 1.71 -15.13
C LYS A 2 -18.24 1.57 -14.08
N GLN A 3 -17.08 1.08 -14.50
CA GLN A 3 -15.84 1.30 -13.77
C GLN A 3 -15.62 2.80 -13.82
N THR A 4 -15.98 3.52 -12.77
CA THR A 4 -15.41 4.85 -12.55
C THR A 4 -13.93 4.60 -12.34
N HIS A 5 -13.13 4.88 -13.36
CA HIS A 5 -11.68 4.91 -13.29
C HIS A 5 -11.31 5.98 -12.25
N SER A 6 -11.38 5.61 -10.97
CA SER A 6 -10.83 6.41 -9.90
C SER A 6 -9.33 6.41 -10.13
N PHE A 7 -8.78 7.56 -10.50
CA PHE A 7 -7.36 7.80 -10.76
C PHE A 7 -6.44 7.24 -9.65
N CYS A 8 -6.99 6.95 -8.46
CA CYS A 8 -6.32 6.32 -7.33
C CYS A 8 -5.99 4.82 -7.52
N GLY A 9 -6.60 4.12 -8.48
CA GLY A 9 -6.39 2.68 -8.70
C GLY A 9 -4.98 2.30 -9.19
N TYR A 10 -4.28 3.24 -9.83
CA TYR A 10 -2.88 3.09 -10.29
C TYR A 10 -1.86 3.77 -9.37
N LEU A 11 -2.32 4.39 -8.29
CA LEU A 11 -1.42 5.09 -7.38
C LEU A 11 -0.94 4.14 -6.29
N VAL A 12 0.34 4.26 -5.98
CA VAL A 12 0.97 3.63 -4.83
C VAL A 12 0.99 4.64 -3.69
N ALA A 13 0.73 4.17 -2.48
CA ALA A 13 0.75 4.99 -1.28
C ALA A 13 1.83 4.48 -0.32
N MET A 14 2.59 5.42 0.22
CA MET A 14 3.52 5.17 1.31
C MET A 14 2.84 5.51 2.63
N TYR A 15 2.86 4.58 3.58
CA TYR A 15 2.31 4.78 4.92
C TYR A 15 3.43 4.77 5.96
N ARG A 16 3.45 5.79 6.83
CA ARG A 16 4.40 5.88 7.94
C ARG A 16 3.80 5.39 9.26
N SER A 17 4.38 4.34 9.83
CA SER A 17 4.14 3.94 11.22
C SER A 17 4.98 4.83 12.14
N GLU A 18 4.36 5.56 13.07
CA GLU A 18 5.09 6.32 14.09
C GLU A 18 4.85 5.65 15.44
N ASN A 19 5.94 5.36 16.17
CA ASN A 19 5.88 5.16 17.61
C ASN A 19 5.62 6.53 18.25
N ALA A 20 4.62 6.61 19.13
CA ALA A 20 4.14 7.84 19.76
C ALA A 20 5.27 8.83 20.13
N GLY A 21 5.34 10.01 19.49
CA GLY A 21 6.30 11.03 19.94
C GLY A 21 6.70 12.19 19.03
N SER A 22 6.08 12.47 17.88
CA SER A 22 6.44 13.65 17.06
C SER A 22 5.29 14.61 16.82
N SER A 23 5.34 15.72 17.55
CA SER A 23 4.55 16.93 17.33
C SER A 23 5.04 17.68 16.08
N LEU A 24 4.54 17.33 14.90
CA LEU A 24 4.54 18.26 13.77
C LEU A 24 3.15 18.25 13.13
N GLY A 25 2.40 19.32 13.39
CA GLY A 25 1.21 19.63 12.63
C GLY A 25 1.59 19.92 11.18
N LEU A 26 0.72 19.50 10.25
CA LEU A 26 0.87 19.43 8.79
C LEU A 26 1.66 18.21 8.27
N ALA A 27 0.96 17.09 8.06
CA ALA A 27 0.99 16.34 6.79
C ALA A 27 0.24 15.01 7.00
N SER A 28 -0.60 14.64 6.05
CA SER A 28 -1.16 13.30 6.01
C SER A 28 -0.02 12.27 6.09
N ARG A 29 -0.16 11.26 6.97
CA ARG A 29 0.79 10.14 7.15
C ARG A 29 0.86 9.22 5.93
N VAL A 30 0.08 9.54 4.91
CA VAL A 30 0.03 8.87 3.62
C VAL A 30 0.57 9.81 2.56
N VAL A 31 1.75 9.48 2.04
CA VAL A 31 2.31 10.18 0.88
C VAL A 31 1.78 9.47 -0.36
N THR A 32 0.84 10.10 -1.05
CA THR A 32 0.38 9.65 -2.36
C THR A 32 1.35 10.19 -3.40
N ILE A 33 2.09 9.32 -4.08
CA ILE A 33 2.93 9.73 -5.21
C ILE A 33 1.99 10.05 -6.37
N LEU A 34 1.71 11.33 -6.60
CA LEU A 34 0.96 11.77 -7.77
C LEU A 34 1.86 11.57 -8.99
N CYS A 35 1.63 10.50 -9.76
CA CYS A 35 2.33 10.30 -11.02
C CYS A 35 1.82 11.35 -12.02
N LEU A 36 2.50 12.49 -12.12
CA LEU A 36 2.31 13.45 -13.20
C LEU A 36 2.87 12.86 -14.49
N CYS A 37 2.26 11.78 -14.98
CA CYS A 37 2.48 11.31 -16.33
C CYS A 37 1.87 12.35 -17.26
N ARG A 38 2.65 13.37 -17.64
CA ARG A 38 2.47 13.97 -18.96
C ARG A 38 2.54 12.81 -19.93
N ALA A 39 1.45 12.59 -20.66
CA ALA A 39 1.30 11.54 -21.65
C ALA A 39 2.38 11.67 -22.74
N ALA A 40 3.58 11.16 -22.47
CA ALA A 40 4.47 10.67 -23.50
C ALA A 40 4.13 9.19 -23.60
N GLY A 41 3.60 8.77 -24.75
CA GLY A 41 3.15 7.41 -25.04
C GLY A 41 4.30 6.39 -25.02
N GLY A 42 4.82 6.10 -23.83
CA GLY A 42 5.65 4.94 -23.58
C GLY A 42 4.75 3.73 -23.40
N ALA A 43 4.98 2.68 -24.18
CA ALA A 43 4.39 1.38 -23.93
C ALA A 43 4.73 0.97 -22.48
N ILE A 44 3.72 0.89 -21.63
CA ILE A 44 3.86 0.26 -20.32
C ILE A 44 4.20 -1.20 -20.62
N LEU A 45 5.39 -1.66 -20.26
CA LEU A 45 5.73 -3.08 -20.25
C LEU A 45 4.84 -3.75 -19.20
N GLN A 46 3.64 -4.15 -19.61
CA GLN A 46 2.77 -4.97 -18.80
C GLN A 46 3.07 -6.43 -19.13
N SER A 47 4.23 -6.90 -18.68
CA SER A 47 4.56 -8.31 -18.66
C SER A 47 5.09 -8.66 -17.28
N ALA A 48 4.15 -8.90 -16.36
CA ALA A 48 4.37 -9.92 -15.36
C ALA A 48 3.57 -11.12 -15.84
N SER A 49 4.24 -12.13 -16.39
CA SER A 49 3.65 -13.46 -16.44
C SER A 49 3.13 -13.76 -15.02
N ASN A 50 1.84 -13.99 -14.90
CA ASN A 50 1.19 -14.31 -13.63
C ASN A 50 1.57 -15.73 -13.22
N GLU A 51 2.79 -15.89 -12.71
CA GLU A 51 3.23 -17.15 -12.14
C GLU A 51 2.52 -17.31 -10.80
N ARG A 52 1.47 -18.14 -10.78
CA ARG A 52 0.77 -18.49 -9.54
C ARG A 52 1.72 -19.31 -8.69
N MET A 53 2.24 -18.69 -7.64
CA MET A 53 2.95 -19.40 -6.59
C MET A 53 1.95 -20.22 -5.77
N TYR A 54 1.86 -21.52 -6.05
CA TYR A 54 0.96 -22.46 -5.34
C TYR A 54 1.62 -23.07 -4.09
N THR A 55 2.93 -22.88 -3.91
CA THR A 55 3.68 -23.42 -2.78
C THR A 55 3.66 -22.45 -1.60
N TYR A 56 3.34 -22.97 -0.41
CA TYR A 56 3.46 -22.21 0.84
C TYR A 56 4.91 -21.80 1.05
N PRO A 57 5.19 -20.51 1.33
CA PRO A 57 6.54 -20.07 1.63
C PRO A 57 7.04 -20.69 2.92
N ARG A 58 8.35 -20.93 3.00
CA ARG A 58 8.97 -21.22 4.30
C ARG A 58 8.93 -19.96 5.17
N THR A 59 8.90 -20.15 6.48
CA THR A 59 9.02 -19.07 7.46
C THR A 59 10.26 -18.21 7.15
N GLY A 60 10.04 -16.90 6.98
CA GLY A 60 11.12 -15.96 6.68
C GLY A 60 11.58 -15.91 5.21
N GLN A 61 10.94 -16.64 4.29
CA GLN A 61 11.24 -16.54 2.85
C GLN A 61 10.87 -15.16 2.27
N TYR A 62 9.79 -14.55 2.78
CA TYR A 62 9.30 -13.25 2.34
C TYR A 62 9.26 -12.23 3.50
N LYS A 63 10.44 -11.79 3.93
CA LYS A 63 10.61 -10.93 5.11
C LYS A 63 10.00 -9.53 4.96
N TYR A 64 9.93 -9.02 3.74
CA TYR A 64 9.43 -7.67 3.45
C TYR A 64 7.92 -7.63 3.21
N VAL A 65 7.21 -8.76 3.27
CA VAL A 65 5.75 -8.77 3.13
C VAL A 65 5.10 -8.39 4.46
N ALA A 66 4.20 -7.43 4.42
CA ALA A 66 3.38 -7.01 5.54
C ALA A 66 1.89 -7.14 5.20
N HIS A 67 1.09 -7.40 6.22
CA HIS A 67 -0.37 -7.45 6.13
C HIS A 67 -0.95 -6.16 6.69
N ILE A 68 -1.87 -5.55 5.95
CA ILE A 68 -2.64 -4.40 6.37
C ILE A 68 -4.04 -4.86 6.72
N SER A 69 -4.46 -4.63 7.95
CA SER A 69 -5.83 -4.81 8.40
C SER A 69 -6.47 -3.44 8.61
N SER A 70 -7.59 -3.19 7.94
CA SER A 70 -8.36 -1.97 8.12
C SER A 70 -9.86 -2.23 8.15
N LYS A 71 -10.66 -1.21 8.52
CA LYS A 71 -12.12 -1.27 8.38
C LYS A 71 -12.60 -1.47 6.94
N ALA A 72 -11.79 -1.11 5.94
CA ALA A 72 -12.12 -1.27 4.53
C ALA A 72 -11.79 -2.69 3.99
N GLY A 73 -11.09 -3.52 4.78
CA GLY A 73 -10.69 -4.86 4.38
C GLY A 73 -9.22 -5.16 4.70
N PHE A 74 -8.72 -6.25 4.11
CA PHE A 74 -7.33 -6.67 4.21
C PHE A 74 -6.58 -6.35 2.91
N CYS A 75 -5.32 -5.96 3.05
CA CYS A 75 -4.41 -5.69 1.95
C CYS A 75 -3.01 -6.18 2.28
N THR A 76 -2.15 -6.22 1.27
CA THR A 76 -0.72 -6.52 1.42
C THR A 76 0.10 -5.24 1.25
N ALA A 77 1.26 -5.21 1.87
CA ALA A 77 2.23 -4.13 1.75
C ALA A 77 3.66 -4.67 1.71
N SER A 78 4.58 -3.83 1.26
CA SER A 78 6.02 -4.09 1.26
C SER A 78 6.71 -3.18 2.26
N ILE A 79 7.50 -3.75 3.16
CA ILE A 79 8.28 -3.01 4.15
C ILE A 79 9.48 -2.39 3.46
N LEU A 80 9.59 -1.06 3.49
CA LEU A 80 10.74 -0.34 2.95
C LEU A 80 11.81 -0.14 4.04
N ASN A 81 11.36 0.20 5.24
CA ASN A 81 12.21 0.33 6.43
C ASN A 81 11.33 0.19 7.70
N LYS A 82 11.95 0.38 8.88
CA LYS A 82 11.27 0.27 10.18
C LYS A 82 10.04 1.19 10.37
N ASP A 83 9.97 2.30 9.62
CA ASP A 83 8.95 3.32 9.79
C ASP A 83 8.00 3.40 8.58
N TRP A 84 8.35 2.82 7.43
CA TRP A 84 7.66 3.02 6.16
C TRP A 84 7.29 1.72 5.45
N VAL A 85 6.04 1.66 4.99
CA VAL A 85 5.54 0.59 4.11
C VAL A 85 4.95 1.15 2.83
N LEU A 86 5.04 0.37 1.76
CA LEU A 86 4.49 0.65 0.44
C LEU A 86 3.26 -0.23 0.21
N THR A 87 2.13 0.36 -0.19
CA THR A 87 0.90 -0.38 -0.52
C THR A 87 0.13 0.34 -1.63
N ALA A 88 -0.94 -0.25 -2.13
CA ALA A 88 -1.79 0.41 -3.12
C ALA A 88 -2.60 1.54 -2.45
N ALA A 89 -2.77 2.67 -3.14
CA ALA A 89 -3.50 3.80 -2.57
C ALA A 89 -4.96 3.44 -2.22
N HIS A 90 -5.61 2.60 -3.02
CA HIS A 90 -6.96 2.14 -2.74
C HIS A 90 -7.11 1.32 -1.44
N CYS A 91 -6.01 0.83 -0.86
CA CYS A 91 -6.02 0.17 0.45
C CYS A 91 -6.11 1.17 1.61
N LEU A 92 -5.75 2.43 1.38
CA LEU A 92 -5.73 3.52 2.38
C LEU A 92 -6.77 4.61 2.09
N TYR A 93 -7.30 4.66 0.88
CA TYR A 93 -8.32 5.62 0.44
C TYR A 93 -9.55 4.90 -0.09
N PHE A 94 -10.71 5.19 0.49
CA PHE A 94 -11.99 4.67 0.03
C PHE A 94 -12.92 5.83 -0.36
N ARG A 95 -13.37 5.87 -1.62
CA ARG A 95 -14.16 6.98 -2.18
C ARG A 95 -13.53 8.35 -1.85
N GLU A 96 -12.24 8.50 -2.14
CA GLU A 96 -11.46 9.72 -1.89
C GLU A 96 -11.29 10.10 -0.40
N LYS A 97 -11.90 9.37 0.52
CA LYS A 97 -11.73 9.56 1.95
C LYS A 97 -10.59 8.68 2.47
N GLN A 98 -9.63 9.32 3.13
CA GLN A 98 -8.55 8.61 3.81
C GLN A 98 -9.10 7.81 5.00
N ILE A 99 -8.64 6.56 5.14
CA ILE A 99 -8.91 5.74 6.31
C ILE A 99 -8.12 6.32 7.49
N GLY A 100 -8.80 6.52 8.62
CA GLY A 100 -8.17 7.12 9.79
C GLY A 100 -7.07 6.21 10.35
N ASP A 101 -5.99 6.81 10.89
CA ASP A 101 -4.83 6.06 11.36
C ASP A 101 -5.14 4.99 12.42
N ARG A 102 -6.15 5.22 13.27
CA ARG A 102 -6.57 4.25 14.29
C ARG A 102 -7.21 3.00 13.68
N ASP A 103 -7.67 3.11 12.44
CA ASP A 103 -8.32 2.05 11.69
C ASP A 103 -7.34 1.30 10.77
N VAL A 104 -6.05 1.67 10.74
CA VAL A 104 -5.01 0.97 9.95
C VAL A 104 -4.05 0.25 10.88
N ARG A 105 -3.94 -1.07 10.74
CA ARG A 105 -2.98 -1.89 11.47
C ARG A 105 -2.06 -2.60 10.48
N ILE A 106 -0.76 -2.47 10.70
CA ILE A 106 0.27 -3.14 9.89
C ILE A 106 0.86 -4.26 10.75
N LEU A 107 0.82 -5.48 10.22
CA LEU A 107 1.36 -6.68 10.83
C LEU A 107 2.51 -7.17 9.95
N ALA A 108 3.72 -7.16 10.49
CA ALA A 108 4.92 -7.71 9.86
C ALA A 108 5.30 -9.04 10.51
N GLY A 109 6.02 -9.89 9.79
CA GLY A 109 6.60 -11.12 10.35
C GLY A 109 5.55 -12.12 10.85
N ILE A 110 4.42 -12.26 10.14
CA ILE A 110 3.38 -13.23 10.48
C ILE A 110 3.99 -14.63 10.44
N VAL A 111 4.12 -15.23 11.62
CA VAL A 111 4.47 -16.62 11.83
C VAL A 111 3.32 -17.25 12.60
N ASN A 112 2.88 -18.42 12.15
CA ASN A 112 1.78 -19.16 12.77
C ASN A 112 2.17 -19.67 14.16
#